data_AF-A0A3S4HYU4-F1
#
_entry.id   AF-A0A3S4HYU4-F1
#
_cell.length_a   1.000
_cell.length_b   1.000
_cell.length_c   1.000
_cell.angle_alpha   90.00
_cell.angle_beta   90.00
_cell.angle_gamma   90.00
#
_symmetry.space_group_name_H-M   'P 1'
#
loop_
_entity.id
_entity.type
_entity.pdbx_description
1 polymer ?
#
loop_
_entity_poly.entity_id
_entity_poly.type
_entity_poly.pdbx_seq_one_letter_code
_entity_poly.pdbx_strand_id
1 'polypeptide(L)' 'MKMPAVLLAIFLGKQNIERVWFVGCGGSLTGFWPGKYFLDCEASKLAVGYITSNEFVHATPKALGKK' A
#
# COMPACT_ATOMS: atom_id res chain seq x y z
N MET A 1 -3.43 -3.45 24.86
CA MET A 1 -3.41 -3.91 23.46
C MET A 1 -1.99 -4.28 23.08
N LYS A 2 -1.70 -5.54 22.75
CA LYS A 2 -0.39 -5.92 22.20
C LYS A 2 -0.41 -5.57 20.71
N MET A 3 0.42 -4.62 20.30
CA MET A 3 0.54 -4.24 18.89
C MET A 3 1.12 -5.44 18.12
N PRO A 4 0.51 -5.87 16.99
CA PRO A 4 0.97 -7.04 16.25
C PRO A 4 2.40 -6.83 15.73
N ALA A 5 3.25 -7.85 15.85
CA ALA A 5 4.69 -7.79 15.56
C ALA A 5 5.04 -7.28 14.14
N VAL A 6 4.12 -7.41 13.18
CA VAL A 6 4.27 -6.91 11.80
C VAL A 6 4.33 -5.38 11.74
N LEU A 7 3.51 -4.67 12.53
CA LEU A 7 3.55 -3.20 12.57
C LEU A 7 4.88 -2.69 13.12
N LEU A 8 5.44 -3.40 14.11
CA LEU A 8 6.70 -3.02 14.74
C LEU A 8 7.88 -3.11 13.76
N ALA A 9 7.91 -4.12 12.88
CA ALA A 9 8.95 -4.24 11.86
C ALA A 9 8.95 -3.08 10.86
N ILE A 10 7.76 -2.56 10.49
CA ILE A 10 7.62 -1.39 9.60
C ILE A 10 8.20 -0.13 10.26
N PHE A 11 7.88 0.09 11.54
CA PHE A 11 8.39 1.25 12.29
C PHE A 11 9.89 1.16 12.62
N LEU A 12 10.41 -0.04 12.89
CA LEU A 12 11.83 -0.26 13.17
C LEU A 12 12.72 -0.10 11.93
N GLY A 13 12.16 -0.24 10.72
CA GLY A 13 12.90 -0.15 9.46
C GLY A 13 13.34 1.26 9.04
N LYS A 14 12.86 2.34 9.69
CA LYS A 14 13.22 3.76 9.41
C LYS A 14 13.40 4.10 7.91
N GLN A 15 12.45 3.68 7.07
CA GLN A 15 12.45 4.05 5.65
C GLN A 15 11.40 5.13 5.41
N ASN A 16 11.73 6.15 4.61
CA ASN A 16 10.73 7.12 4.15
C ASN A 16 9.76 6.40 3.22
N ILE A 17 8.50 6.26 3.65
CA ILE A 17 7.44 5.68 2.83
C ILE A 17 6.83 6.83 2.02
N GLU A 18 7.17 6.90 0.74
CA GLU A 18 6.60 7.90 -0.18
C GLU A 18 5.34 7.39 -0.90
N ARG A 19 5.20 6.07 -1.04
CA ARG A 19 4.14 5.44 -1.82
C ARG A 19 3.64 4.16 -1.17
N VAL A 20 2.35 3.91 -1.29
CA VAL A 20 1.69 2.66 -0.87
C VAL A 20 0.85 2.15 -2.03
N TRP A 21 0.93 0.86 -2.33
CA TRP A 21 0.03 0.20 -3.29
C TRP A 21 -0.80 -0.85 -2.58
N PHE A 22 -2.11 -0.69 -2.61
CA PHE A 22 -3.06 -1.76 -2.29
C PHE A 22 -3.21 -2.65 -3.51
N VAL A 23 -2.70 -3.88 -3.40
CA VAL A 23 -2.70 -4.87 -4.48
C VAL A 23 -3.45 -6.10 -4.01
N GLY A 24 -4.41 -6.57 -4.79
CA GLY A 24 -5.21 -7.74 -4.46
C GLY A 24 -6.11 -8.19 -5.61
N CYS A 25 -6.92 -9.23 -5.38
CA CYS A 25 -7.88 -9.73 -6.36
C CYS A 25 -9.28 -9.76 -5.75
N GLY A 26 -10.28 -9.29 -6.51
CA GLY A 26 -11.69 -9.31 -6.09
C GLY A 26 -11.91 -8.74 -4.68
N GLY A 27 -12.56 -9.53 -3.82
CA GLY A 27 -12.91 -9.14 -2.45
C GLY A 27 -11.71 -8.70 -1.59
N SER A 28 -10.54 -9.32 -1.79
CA SER A 28 -9.33 -8.95 -1.03
C SER A 28 -8.81 -7.56 -1.42
N LEU A 29 -9.05 -7.11 -2.64
CA LEU A 29 -8.74 -5.75 -3.05
C LEU A 29 -9.80 -4.77 -2.53
N THR A 30 -11.09 -5.11 -2.61
CA THR A 30 -12.16 -4.24 -2.07
C THR A 30 -12.06 -4.06 -0.56
N GLY A 31 -11.54 -5.04 0.16
CA GLY A 31 -11.23 -4.93 1.60
C GLY A 31 -10.26 -3.80 1.94
N PHE A 32 -9.42 -3.36 0.99
CA PHE A 32 -8.52 -2.22 1.19
C PHE A 32 -9.17 -0.86 0.92
N TRP A 33 -10.38 -0.80 0.39
CA TRP A 33 -11.02 0.46 0.01
C TRP A 33 -11.13 1.47 1.18
N PRO A 34 -11.51 1.07 2.41
CA PRO A 34 -11.52 2.01 3.53
C PRO A 34 -10.13 2.59 3.84
N GLY A 35 -9.08 1.76 3.76
CA GLY A 35 -7.69 2.20 3.96
C GLY A 35 -7.21 3.13 2.86
N LYS A 36 -7.52 2.83 1.60
CA LYS A 36 -7.27 3.71 0.45
C LYS A 36 -7.92 5.07 0.66
N TYR A 37 -9.23 5.09 0.94
CA TYR A 37 -9.99 6.31 1.14
C TYR A 37 -9.44 7.16 2.29
N PHE A 38 -9.11 6.54 3.43
CA PHE A 38 -8.50 7.24 4.55
C PHE A 38 -7.18 7.92 4.16
N LEU A 39 -6.30 7.22 3.46
CA LEU A 39 -5.02 7.79 3.02
C LEU A 39 -5.21 8.88 1.95
N ASP A 40 -6.18 8.76 1.06
CA ASP A 40 -6.49 9.83 0.09
C ASP A 40 -6.98 11.11 0.78
N CYS A 41 -7.74 10.98 1.87
CA CYS A 41 -8.27 12.12 2.63
C CYS A 41 -7.21 12.77 3.52
N GLU A 42 -6.41 11.97 4.22
CA GLU A 42 -5.58 12.44 5.33
C GLU A 42 -4.09 12.55 4.99
N ALA A 43 -3.60 11.76 4.02
CA ALA A 43 -2.17 11.75 3.73
C ALA A 43 -1.79 12.87 2.74
N SER A 44 -1.03 13.87 3.22
CA SER A 44 -0.65 15.02 2.39
C SER A 44 0.58 14.81 1.51
N LYS A 45 1.33 13.72 1.71
CA LYS A 45 2.63 13.47 1.05
C LYS A 45 2.73 12.10 0.39
N LEU A 46 1.76 11.22 0.63
CA LEU A 46 1.83 9.82 0.25
C LEU A 46 1.10 9.62 -1.08
N ALA A 47 1.74 8.99 -2.07
CA ALA A 47 1.03 8.52 -3.25
C ALA A 47 0.39 7.15 -2.96
N VAL A 48 -0.92 7.02 -3.22
CA VAL A 48 -1.68 5.80 -2.91
C VAL A 48 -2.20 5.15 -4.19
N GLY A 49 -1.75 3.93 -4.46
CA GLY A 49 -2.21 3.09 -5.57
C GLY A 49 -3.22 2.05 -5.12
N TYR A 50 -4.15 1.69 -6.02
CA TYR A 50 -5.15 0.66 -5.80
C TYR A 50 -5.38 -0.08 -7.12
N ILE A 51 -4.96 -1.34 -7.21
CA ILE A 51 -4.83 -2.05 -8.49
C ILE A 51 -4.98 -3.56 -8.33
N THR A 52 -5.57 -4.22 -9.33
CA THR A 52 -5.69 -5.69 -9.33
C THR A 52 -4.33 -6.37 -9.49
N SER A 53 -4.13 -7.49 -8.79
CA SER A 53 -2.85 -8.20 -8.74
C SER A 53 -2.30 -8.54 -10.13
N ASN A 54 -3.15 -9.00 -11.05
CA ASN A 54 -2.67 -9.42 -12.37
C ASN A 54 -2.22 -8.22 -13.21
N GLU A 55 -2.90 -7.07 -13.08
CA GLU A 55 -2.49 -5.83 -13.73
C GLU A 55 -1.21 -5.29 -13.09
N PHE A 56 -1.06 -5.35 -11.77
CA PHE A 56 0.15 -4.91 -11.09
C PHE A 56 1.41 -5.69 -11.53
N VAL A 57 1.28 -6.98 -11.80
CA VAL A 57 2.41 -7.82 -12.24
C VAL A 57 2.75 -7.59 -13.72
N HIS A 58 1.75 -7.43 -14.58
CA HIS A 58 1.97 -7.31 -16.03
C HIS A 58 2.15 -5.87 -16.52
N ALA A 59 1.59 -4.91 -15.80
CA ALA A 59 1.72 -3.46 -16.03
C ALA A 59 2.33 -2.79 -14.79
N THR A 60 3.44 -3.35 -14.29
CA THR A 60 4.10 -2.89 -13.06
C THR A 60 4.41 -1.38 -13.10
N PRO A 61 3.92 -0.59 -12.13
CA PRO A 61 4.18 0.83 -12.09
C PRO A 61 5.69 1.11 -12.01
N LYS A 62 6.21 1.92 -12.94
CA LYS A 62 7.63 2.35 -12.92
C LYS A 62 8.03 3.03 -11.60
N ALA A 63 7.07 3.62 -10.90
CA ALA A 63 7.26 4.26 -9.60
C ALA A 63 7.61 3.30 -8.45
N LEU A 64 7.50 1.97 -8.66
CA LEU A 64 7.96 0.95 -7.71
C LEU A 64 9.49 0.87 -7.62
N GLY A 65 10.21 1.43 -8.60
CA GLY A 65 11.68 1.37 -8.68
C GLY A 65 12.19 0.26 -9.61
N LYS A 66 13.51 0.08 -9.67
CA LYS A 66 14.13 -1.00 -10.48
C LYS A 66 13.84 -2.35 -9.83
N LYS A 67 13.59 -3.37 -10.67
CA LYS A 67 13.59 -4.78 -10.26
C LYS A 67 14.97 -5.20 -9.80
#